data_AF-A0A0F9GRT3-F1
#
_entry.id   AF-A0A0F9GRT3-F1
#
_cell.length_a   1.000
_cell.length_b   1.000
_cell.length_c   1.000
_cell.angle_alpha   90.00
_cell.angle_beta   90.00
_cell.angle_gamma   90.00
#
_symmetry.space_group_name_H-M   'P 1'
#
loop_
_entity.id
_entity.type
_entity.pdbx_description
1 polymer ?
#
loop_
_entity_poly.entity_id
_entity_poly.type
_entity_poly.pdbx_seq_one_letter_code
_entity_poly.pdbx_strand_id
1 'polypeptide(L)'
;GIVAPVLYGLAAMGLHVAAFGIDPLTSKGMEGIDSYQKGRVARVVDEAEQHLASMTTALLRISDRPVQDRLAQFQTTARTLIRTVEEDPRDLTGARKYLSVYLLGARDATIKFADIYASTRDGQARGDYLALLDDLDKNFAARTQKSLLEDKTDLNIEIEVLRERLSREGVRLD
;
A
#
# COMPACT_ATOMS: atom_id res chain seq x y z
N GLY A 1 5.76 -23.45 63.46
CA GLY A 1 4.41 -22.89 63.25
C GLY A 1 4.31 -22.40 61.81
N ILE A 2 3.38 -22.93 61.04
CA ILE A 2 3.30 -22.72 59.57
C ILE A 2 2.50 -21.44 59.22
N VAL A 3 2.01 -20.72 60.22
CA VAL A 3 1.14 -19.54 60.04
C VAL A 3 1.93 -18.32 59.53
N ALA A 4 3.16 -18.12 59.97
CA ALA A 4 3.96 -16.95 59.58
C ALA A 4 4.42 -16.97 58.11
N PRO A 5 4.93 -18.09 57.53
CA PRO A 5 5.33 -18.14 56.13
C PRO A 5 4.17 -17.94 55.15
N VAL A 6 2.97 -18.42 55.50
CA VAL A 6 1.76 -18.31 54.66
C VAL A 6 1.29 -16.86 54.55
N LEU A 7 1.36 -16.09 55.64
CA LEU A 7 0.99 -14.68 55.65
C LEU A 7 1.94 -13.82 54.82
N TYR A 8 3.26 -14.10 54.88
CA TYR A 8 4.23 -13.41 54.02
C TYR A 8 4.10 -13.80 52.55
N GLY A 9 3.76 -15.05 52.23
CA GLY A 9 3.49 -15.50 50.86
C GLY A 9 2.26 -14.82 50.24
N LEU A 10 1.19 -14.62 51.03
CA LEU A 10 0.00 -13.90 50.59
C LEU A 10 0.24 -12.39 50.42
N ALA A 11 1.01 -11.77 51.32
CA ALA A 11 1.37 -10.36 51.22
C ALA A 11 2.28 -10.08 50.01
N ALA A 12 3.23 -10.97 49.70
CA ALA A 12 4.11 -10.85 48.54
C ALA A 12 3.37 -11.00 47.20
N MET A 13 2.40 -11.93 47.09
CA MET A 13 1.54 -12.04 45.92
C MET A 13 0.61 -10.83 45.75
N GLY A 14 0.03 -10.32 46.85
CA GLY A 14 -0.82 -9.13 46.81
C GLY A 14 -0.08 -7.87 46.34
N LEU A 15 1.16 -7.67 46.81
CA LEU A 15 2.00 -6.55 46.36
C LEU A 15 2.48 -6.70 44.90
N HIS A 16 2.72 -7.92 44.41
CA HIS A 16 3.05 -8.14 42.99
C HIS A 16 1.88 -7.79 42.07
N VAL A 17 0.65 -8.17 42.43
CA VAL A 17 -0.55 -7.84 41.64
C VAL A 17 -0.88 -6.35 41.72
N ALA A 18 -0.62 -5.68 42.84
CA ALA A 18 -0.85 -4.24 42.98
C ALA A 18 0.25 -3.38 42.30
N ALA A 19 1.50 -3.84 42.27
CA ALA A 19 2.62 -3.12 41.66
C ALA A 19 2.75 -3.36 40.14
N PHE A 20 2.36 -4.55 39.65
CA PHE A 20 2.52 -4.94 38.24
C PHE A 20 1.20 -5.23 37.50
N GLY A 21 0.06 -5.37 38.20
CA GLY A 21 -1.22 -5.74 37.58
C GLY A 21 -1.28 -7.21 37.15
N ILE A 22 -2.48 -7.66 36.77
CA ILE A 22 -2.65 -8.89 35.98
C ILE A 22 -2.24 -8.53 34.56
N ASP A 23 -1.00 -8.86 34.20
CA ASP A 23 -0.46 -8.66 32.87
C ASP A 23 -1.30 -9.43 31.83
N PRO A 24 -1.93 -8.77 30.84
CA PRO A 24 -2.57 -9.47 29.75
C PRO A 24 -1.51 -10.22 28.96
N LEU A 25 -1.59 -11.56 28.97
CA LEU A 25 -0.74 -12.48 28.19
C LEU A 25 -0.88 -12.34 26.67
N THR A 26 -1.44 -11.25 26.17
CA THR A 26 -1.47 -10.90 24.75
C THR A 26 -0.32 -9.93 24.47
N SER A 27 0.86 -10.50 24.23
CA SER A 27 1.96 -9.96 23.42
C SER A 27 1.96 -8.44 23.17
N LYS A 28 2.24 -7.65 24.20
CA LYS A 28 2.51 -6.23 24.05
C LYS A 28 3.98 -6.03 23.65
N GLY A 29 4.23 -5.93 22.34
CA GLY A 29 5.57 -5.59 21.84
C GLY A 29 5.71 -5.41 20.32
N MET A 30 4.84 -6.02 19.50
CA MET A 30 4.98 -5.96 18.03
C MET A 30 3.68 -5.68 17.25
N GLU A 31 2.51 -5.72 17.89
CA GLU A 31 1.22 -5.55 17.19
C GLU A 31 0.87 -4.09 16.87
N GLY A 32 1.40 -3.12 17.64
CA GLY A 32 1.06 -1.70 17.46
C GLY A 32 1.63 -1.08 16.19
N ILE A 33 2.91 -1.30 15.88
CA ILE A 33 3.56 -0.64 14.73
C ILE A 33 3.02 -1.21 13.40
N ASP A 34 2.80 -2.53 13.34
CA ASP A 34 2.33 -3.22 12.14
C ASP A 34 0.83 -2.95 11.87
N SER A 35 -0.01 -2.88 12.90
CA SER A 35 -1.44 -2.56 12.74
C SER A 35 -1.70 -1.12 12.26
N TYR A 36 -0.92 -0.14 12.73
CA TYR A 36 -1.03 1.24 12.24
C TYR A 36 -0.57 1.41 10.79
N GLN A 37 0.47 0.70 10.36
CA GLN A 37 0.91 0.73 8.96
C GLN A 37 -0.08 0.03 8.03
N LYS A 38 -0.55 -1.17 8.41
CA LYS A 38 -1.60 -1.90 7.67
C LYS A 38 -2.88 -1.10 7.54
N GLY A 39 -3.34 -0.45 8.61
CA GLY A 39 -4.55 0.39 8.59
C GLY A 39 -4.44 1.62 7.68
N ARG A 40 -3.23 2.15 7.45
CA ARG A 40 -3.01 3.26 6.51
C ARG A 40 -2.98 2.80 5.07
N VAL A 41 -2.35 1.66 4.79
CA VAL A 41 -2.32 1.07 3.44
C VAL A 41 -3.73 0.74 2.99
N ALA A 42 -4.50 0.01 3.81
CA ALA A 42 -5.87 -0.40 3.48
C ALA A 42 -6.74 0.80 3.04
N ARG A 43 -6.70 1.90 3.79
CA ARG A 43 -7.49 3.10 3.46
C ARG A 43 -7.09 3.73 2.12
N VAL A 44 -5.79 3.81 1.82
CA VAL A 44 -5.31 4.38 0.55
C VAL A 44 -5.66 3.47 -0.62
N VAL A 45 -5.59 2.16 -0.43
CA VAL A 45 -5.99 1.17 -1.43
C VAL A 45 -7.49 1.25 -1.72
N ASP A 46 -8.33 1.31 -0.69
CA ASP A 46 -9.77 1.45 -0.83
C ASP A 46 -10.15 2.73 -1.58
N GLU A 47 -9.53 3.86 -1.23
CA GLU A 47 -9.72 5.14 -1.93
C GLU A 47 -9.29 5.06 -3.40
N ALA A 48 -8.15 4.41 -3.68
CA ALA A 48 -7.65 4.21 -5.03
C ALA A 48 -8.62 3.38 -5.89
N GLU A 49 -9.09 2.23 -5.40
CA GLU A 49 -10.07 1.39 -6.10
C GLU A 49 -11.40 2.12 -6.30
N GLN A 50 -11.84 2.91 -5.31
CA GLN A 50 -13.05 3.74 -5.44
C GLN A 50 -12.90 4.78 -6.55
N HIS A 51 -11.73 5.39 -6.72
CA HIS A 51 -11.45 6.29 -7.83
C HIS A 51 -11.52 5.56 -9.18
N LEU A 52 -10.91 4.37 -9.31
CA LEU A 52 -10.99 3.56 -10.53
C LEU A 52 -12.44 3.19 -10.88
N ALA A 53 -13.22 2.73 -9.90
CA ALA A 53 -14.63 2.40 -10.09
C ALA A 53 -15.48 3.61 -10.52
N SER A 54 -15.18 4.79 -9.95
CA SER A 54 -15.82 6.06 -10.33
C SER A 54 -15.53 6.42 -11.79
N MET A 55 -14.30 6.20 -12.26
CA MET A 55 -13.93 6.43 -13.66
C MET A 55 -14.74 5.54 -14.61
N THR A 56 -14.86 4.25 -14.32
CA THR A 56 -15.68 3.32 -15.13
C THR A 56 -17.12 3.81 -15.18
N THR A 57 -17.69 4.15 -14.02
CA THR A 57 -19.08 4.64 -13.91
C THR A 57 -19.29 5.90 -14.74
N ALA A 58 -18.35 6.84 -14.68
CA ALA A 58 -18.42 8.08 -15.45
C ALA A 58 -18.37 7.85 -16.96
N LEU A 59 -17.70 6.81 -17.46
CA LEU A 59 -17.67 6.49 -18.89
C LEU A 59 -18.87 5.66 -19.38
N LEU A 60 -19.64 5.00 -18.51
CA LEU A 60 -20.79 4.19 -18.93
C LEU A 60 -21.84 4.98 -19.74
N ARG A 61 -21.96 6.29 -19.47
CA ARG A 61 -22.86 7.19 -20.21
C ARG A 61 -22.40 7.52 -21.63
N ILE A 62 -21.17 7.17 -21.99
CA ILE A 62 -20.61 7.38 -23.32
C ILE A 62 -20.34 6.02 -23.96
N SER A 63 -21.03 5.75 -25.08
CA SER A 63 -20.83 4.54 -25.89
C SER A 63 -19.57 4.60 -26.78
N ASP A 64 -18.41 4.96 -26.23
CA ASP A 64 -17.11 4.98 -26.92
C ASP A 64 -16.25 3.82 -26.41
N ARG A 65 -16.32 2.69 -27.13
CA ARG A 65 -15.60 1.46 -26.75
C ARG A 65 -14.08 1.66 -26.67
N PRO A 66 -13.40 2.27 -27.67
CA PRO A 66 -11.97 2.51 -27.57
C PRO A 66 -11.53 3.26 -26.30
N VAL A 67 -12.30 4.25 -25.84
CA VAL A 67 -11.98 4.98 -24.62
C VAL A 67 -12.17 4.12 -23.38
N GLN A 68 -13.23 3.29 -23.34
CA GLN A 68 -13.46 2.34 -22.25
C GLN A 68 -12.35 1.28 -22.19
N ASP A 69 -11.94 0.74 -23.34
CA ASP A 69 -10.85 -0.24 -23.43
C ASP A 69 -9.53 0.36 -22.94
N ARG A 70 -9.25 1.62 -23.32
CA ARG A 70 -8.04 2.30 -22.86
C ARG A 70 -8.07 2.56 -21.35
N LEU A 71 -9.22 2.95 -20.80
CA LEU A 71 -9.38 3.07 -19.36
C LEU A 71 -9.15 1.74 -18.64
N ALA A 72 -9.69 0.64 -19.16
CA ALA A 72 -9.52 -0.69 -18.57
C ALA A 72 -8.04 -1.13 -18.56
N GLN A 73 -7.29 -0.79 -19.61
CA GLN A 73 -5.84 -1.03 -19.65
C GLN A 73 -5.12 -0.22 -18.56
N PHE A 74 -5.39 1.08 -18.45
CA PHE A 74 -4.82 1.90 -17.37
C PHE A 74 -5.20 1.36 -15.98
N GLN A 75 -6.44 0.93 -15.77
CA GLN A 75 -6.89 0.32 -14.52
C GLN A 75 -6.10 -0.93 -14.17
N THR A 76 -5.73 -1.74 -15.17
CA THR A 76 -4.88 -2.94 -14.96
C THR A 76 -3.49 -2.54 -14.44
N THR A 77 -2.88 -1.51 -15.03
CA THR A 77 -1.60 -0.98 -14.58
C THR A 77 -1.70 -0.38 -13.17
N ALA A 78 -2.76 0.39 -12.90
CA ALA A 78 -2.99 0.97 -11.57
C ALA A 78 -3.18 -0.12 -10.50
N ARG A 79 -3.93 -1.19 -10.80
CA ARG A 79 -4.12 -2.33 -9.90
C ARG A 79 -2.83 -3.10 -9.63
N THR A 80 -1.93 -3.17 -10.62
CA THR A 80 -0.59 -3.74 -10.40
C THR A 80 0.15 -2.94 -9.31
N LEU A 81 0.14 -1.60 -9.40
CA LEU A 81 0.79 -0.76 -8.39
C LEU A 81 0.11 -0.87 -7.01
N ILE A 82 -1.22 -0.90 -6.97
CA ILE A 82 -1.99 -1.11 -5.74
C ILE A 82 -1.56 -2.42 -5.07
N ARG A 83 -1.53 -3.51 -5.83
CA ARG A 83 -1.12 -4.83 -5.33
C ARG A 83 0.32 -4.83 -4.82
N THR A 84 1.26 -4.18 -5.52
CA THR A 84 2.64 -4.04 -5.04
C THR A 84 2.69 -3.38 -3.66
N VAL A 85 1.88 -2.34 -3.43
CA VAL A 85 1.80 -1.66 -2.13
C VAL A 85 1.07 -2.50 -1.06
N GLU A 86 0.10 -3.32 -1.45
CA GLU A 86 -0.54 -4.28 -0.54
C GLU A 86 0.44 -5.38 -0.10
N GLU A 87 1.27 -5.86 -1.02
CA GLU A 87 2.29 -6.88 -0.77
C GLU A 87 3.44 -6.32 0.11
N ASP A 88 3.83 -5.06 -0.08
CA ASP A 88 4.80 -4.36 0.77
C ASP A 88 4.34 -2.95 1.21
N PRO A 89 3.91 -2.79 2.47
CA PRO A 89 3.52 -1.48 3.04
C PRO A 89 4.59 -0.38 2.94
N ARG A 90 5.87 -0.73 2.83
CA ARG A 90 6.98 0.24 2.74
C ARG A 90 6.92 1.03 1.43
N ASP A 91 6.45 0.40 0.36
CA ASP A 91 6.30 0.99 -0.97
C ASP A 91 5.29 2.12 -1.03
N LEU A 92 4.34 2.16 -0.07
CA LEU A 92 3.34 3.21 0.03
C LEU A 92 4.00 4.60 0.06
N THR A 93 5.18 4.74 0.64
CA THR A 93 5.87 6.05 0.71
C THR A 93 6.14 6.63 -0.67
N GLY A 94 6.61 5.81 -1.63
CA GLY A 94 6.88 6.24 -3.00
C GLY A 94 5.64 6.18 -3.91
N ALA A 95 4.66 5.33 -3.60
CA ALA A 95 3.44 5.17 -4.39
C ALA A 95 2.31 6.13 -4.00
N ARG A 96 2.32 6.74 -2.80
CA ARG A 96 1.23 7.58 -2.27
C ARG A 96 0.76 8.66 -3.24
N LYS A 97 1.70 9.36 -3.89
CA LYS A 97 1.36 10.41 -4.86
C LYS A 97 0.52 9.88 -6.02
N TYR A 98 0.83 8.67 -6.48
CA TYR A 98 0.13 8.02 -7.58
C TYR A 98 -1.27 7.58 -7.15
N LEU A 99 -1.36 6.87 -6.02
CA LEU A 99 -2.63 6.31 -5.53
C LEU A 99 -3.62 7.37 -5.04
N SER A 100 -3.13 8.49 -4.49
CA SER A 100 -4.01 9.55 -4.00
C SER A 100 -4.19 10.67 -5.04
N VAL A 101 -3.12 11.40 -5.38
CA VAL A 101 -3.25 12.64 -6.16
C VAL A 101 -3.54 12.35 -7.63
N TYR A 102 -2.81 11.40 -8.23
CA TYR A 102 -2.97 11.12 -9.66
C TYR A 102 -4.26 10.37 -9.96
N LEU A 103 -4.69 9.40 -9.14
CA LEU A 103 -5.98 8.74 -9.33
C LEU A 103 -7.17 9.69 -9.09
N LEU A 104 -7.09 10.57 -8.09
CA LEU A 104 -8.11 11.60 -7.90
C LEU A 104 -8.19 12.53 -9.11
N GLY A 105 -7.05 13.02 -9.61
CA GLY A 105 -6.99 13.84 -10.81
C GLY A 105 -7.51 13.12 -12.06
N ALA A 106 -7.18 11.83 -12.22
CA ALA A 106 -7.65 11.00 -13.32
C ALA A 106 -9.17 10.79 -13.27
N ARG A 107 -9.73 10.56 -12.08
CA ARG A 107 -11.18 10.50 -11.84
C ARG A 107 -11.85 11.80 -12.27
N ASP A 108 -11.36 12.93 -11.77
CA ASP A 108 -11.98 14.23 -12.03
C ASP A 108 -11.89 14.60 -13.52
N ALA A 109 -10.75 14.30 -14.17
CA ALA A 109 -10.59 14.45 -15.61
C ALA A 109 -11.56 13.54 -16.40
N THR A 110 -11.75 12.29 -15.96
CA THR A 110 -12.69 11.34 -16.58
C THR A 110 -14.13 11.85 -16.50
N ILE A 111 -14.54 12.38 -15.35
CA ILE A 111 -15.88 12.96 -15.18
C ILE A 111 -16.08 14.13 -16.13
N LYS A 112 -15.12 15.07 -16.16
CA LYS A 112 -15.17 16.25 -17.05
C LYS A 112 -15.19 15.87 -18.52
N PHE A 113 -14.30 14.97 -18.93
CA PHE A 113 -14.29 14.44 -20.30
C PHE A 113 -15.67 13.85 -20.63
N ALA A 114 -16.23 13.08 -19.71
CA ALA A 114 -17.49 12.42 -19.97
C ALA A 114 -18.69 13.38 -20.03
N ASP A 115 -18.66 14.51 -19.31
CA ASP A 115 -19.67 15.58 -19.42
C ASP A 115 -19.60 16.26 -20.78
N ILE A 116 -18.38 16.64 -21.21
CA ILE A 116 -18.15 17.32 -22.48
C ILE A 116 -18.54 16.41 -23.63
N TYR A 117 -17.99 15.19 -23.67
CA TYR A 117 -18.15 14.31 -24.81
C TYR A 117 -19.59 13.80 -24.98
N ALA A 118 -20.34 13.62 -23.88
CA ALA A 118 -21.76 13.25 -23.96
C ALA A 118 -22.61 14.32 -24.64
N SER A 119 -22.27 15.61 -24.50
CA SER A 119 -23.04 16.73 -25.05
C SER A 119 -22.56 17.19 -26.44
N THR A 120 -21.24 17.26 -26.65
CA THR A 120 -20.67 17.88 -27.86
C THR A 120 -20.07 16.89 -28.85
N ARG A 121 -19.77 15.66 -28.41
CA ARG A 121 -18.96 14.68 -29.17
C ARG A 121 -17.61 15.25 -29.63
N ASP A 122 -17.03 16.15 -28.84
CA ASP A 122 -15.78 16.83 -29.14
C ASP A 122 -14.61 15.84 -29.31
N GLY A 123 -14.06 15.79 -30.53
CA GLY A 123 -12.92 14.94 -30.88
C GLY A 123 -11.61 15.36 -30.22
N GLN A 124 -11.43 16.65 -29.92
CA GLN A 124 -10.24 17.14 -29.23
C GLN A 124 -10.25 16.70 -27.77
N ALA A 125 -11.37 16.90 -27.06
CA ALA A 125 -11.52 16.44 -25.68
C ALA A 125 -11.27 14.93 -25.54
N ARG A 126 -11.69 14.15 -26.53
CA ARG A 126 -11.41 12.70 -26.63
C ARG A 126 -9.92 12.41 -26.81
N GLY A 127 -9.25 13.12 -27.72
CA GLY A 127 -7.82 12.97 -27.95
C GLY A 127 -6.99 13.30 -26.71
N ASP A 128 -7.30 14.42 -26.07
CA ASP A 128 -6.62 14.87 -24.86
C ASP A 128 -6.80 13.90 -23.69
N TYR A 129 -8.01 13.34 -23.53
CA TYR A 129 -8.27 12.33 -22.50
C TYR A 129 -7.52 11.02 -22.75
N LEU A 130 -7.46 10.55 -24.01
CA LEU A 130 -6.68 9.36 -24.35
C LEU A 130 -5.18 9.57 -24.10
N ALA A 131 -4.65 10.75 -24.44
CA ALA A 131 -3.26 11.11 -24.15
C ALA A 131 -2.98 11.14 -22.64
N LEU A 132 -3.92 11.67 -21.83
CA LEU A 132 -3.81 11.63 -20.38
C LEU A 132 -3.75 10.18 -19.85
N LEU A 133 -4.61 9.28 -20.36
CA LEU A 133 -4.56 7.87 -19.98
C LEU A 133 -3.22 7.22 -20.37
N ASP A 134 -2.67 7.56 -21.54
CA ASP A 134 -1.35 7.10 -21.97
C ASP A 134 -0.22 7.54 -21.04
N ASP A 135 -0.23 8.80 -20.63
CA ASP A 135 0.79 9.32 -19.73
C ASP A 135 0.66 8.72 -18.33
N LEU A 136 -0.57 8.60 -17.81
CA LEU A 136 -0.81 7.94 -16.53
C LEU A 136 -0.34 6.49 -16.53
N ASP A 137 -0.67 5.73 -17.58
CA ASP A 137 -0.27 4.33 -17.73
C ASP A 137 1.26 4.16 -17.68
N LYS A 138 1.99 4.95 -18.47
CA LYS A 138 3.47 4.96 -18.45
C LYS A 138 4.03 5.32 -17.07
N ASN A 139 3.47 6.34 -16.43
CA ASN A 139 3.95 6.81 -15.13
C ASN A 139 3.72 5.79 -14.01
N PHE A 140 2.57 5.11 -13.99
CA PHE A 140 2.27 4.06 -13.01
C PHE A 140 3.11 2.81 -13.23
N ALA A 141 3.28 2.38 -14.49
CA ALA A 141 4.16 1.28 -14.83
C ALA A 141 5.61 1.57 -14.40
N ALA A 142 6.11 2.77 -14.66
CA ALA A 142 7.45 3.18 -14.25
C ALA A 142 7.62 3.20 -12.72
N ARG A 143 6.62 3.64 -11.96
CA ARG A 143 6.69 3.58 -10.48
C ARG A 143 6.74 2.15 -9.98
N THR A 144 5.91 1.27 -10.53
CA THR A 144 5.89 -0.16 -10.18
C THR A 144 7.25 -0.81 -10.45
N GLN A 145 7.82 -0.57 -11.62
CA GLN A 145 9.15 -1.09 -11.97
C GLN A 145 10.24 -0.55 -11.03
N LYS A 146 10.16 0.72 -10.64
CA LYS A 146 11.11 1.32 -9.70
C LYS A 146 11.06 0.64 -8.33
N SER A 147 9.88 0.38 -7.77
CA SER A 147 9.73 -0.38 -6.51
C SER A 147 10.43 -1.75 -6.59
N LEU A 148 10.17 -2.51 -7.65
CA LEU A 148 10.80 -3.83 -7.85
C LEU A 148 12.33 -3.79 -7.99
N LEU A 149 12.89 -2.66 -8.48
CA LEU A 149 14.34 -2.46 -8.58
C LEU A 149 14.95 -2.06 -7.22
N GLU A 150 14.24 -1.26 -6.43
CA GLU A 150 14.60 -0.91 -5.06
C GLU A 150 14.72 -2.20 -4.21
N ASP A 151 13.73 -3.10 -4.29
CA ASP A 151 13.75 -4.39 -3.58
C ASP A 151 14.94 -5.28 -3.94
N LYS A 152 15.25 -5.39 -5.24
CA LYS A 152 16.41 -6.17 -5.71
C LYS A 152 17.73 -5.60 -5.21
N THR A 153 17.82 -4.27 -5.11
CA THR A 153 19.01 -3.59 -4.62
C THR A 153 19.20 -3.86 -3.14
N ASP A 154 18.13 -3.76 -2.34
CA ASP A 154 18.14 -4.05 -0.92
C ASP A 154 18.58 -5.50 -0.64
N LEU A 155 18.03 -6.47 -1.40
CA LEU A 155 18.42 -7.88 -1.28
C LEU A 155 19.90 -8.12 -1.60
N ASN A 156 20.43 -7.49 -2.66
CA ASN A 156 21.83 -7.63 -3.03
C ASN A 156 22.75 -7.11 -1.93
N ILE A 157 22.40 -5.95 -1.35
CA ILE A 157 23.14 -5.38 -0.22
C ILE A 157 23.11 -6.33 0.98
N GLU A 158 21.94 -6.89 1.31
CA GLU A 158 21.81 -7.83 2.43
C GLU A 158 22.65 -9.10 2.23
N ILE A 159 22.68 -9.64 1.01
CA ILE A 159 23.55 -10.78 0.64
C ILE A 159 25.04 -10.42 0.81
N GLU A 160 25.46 -9.23 0.38
CA GLU A 160 26.85 -8.77 0.52
C GLU A 160 27.23 -8.62 2.00
N VAL A 161 26.36 -8.02 2.81
CA VAL A 161 26.56 -7.87 4.25
C VAL A 161 26.66 -9.23 4.94
N LEU A 162 25.80 -10.20 4.59
CA LEU A 162 25.85 -11.55 5.15
C LEU A 162 27.16 -12.26 4.78
N ARG A 163 27.61 -12.15 3.52
CA ARG A 163 28.91 -12.71 3.08
C ARG A 163 30.06 -12.12 3.88
N GLU A 164 30.06 -10.80 4.09
CA GLU A 164 31.08 -10.13 4.89
C GLU A 164 31.09 -10.64 6.33
N ARG A 165 29.93 -10.77 6.98
CA ARG A 165 29.83 -11.32 8.34
C ARG A 165 30.35 -12.77 8.42
N LEU A 166 29.92 -13.63 7.49
CA LEU A 166 30.38 -15.03 7.45
C LEU A 166 31.89 -15.14 7.25
N SER A 167 32.47 -14.30 6.39
CA SER A 167 33.92 -14.24 6.18
C SER A 167 34.70 -13.83 7.43
N ARG A 168 34.13 -12.91 8.24
CA ARG A 168 34.72 -12.46 9.51
C ARG A 168 34.59 -13.52 10.61
N GLU A 169 33.51 -14.28 10.60
CA GLU A 169 33.22 -15.35 11.57
C GLU A 169 33.90 -16.69 11.20
N GLY A 170 34.58 -16.77 10.06
CA GLY A 170 35.31 -17.96 9.62
C GLY A 170 34.43 -19.12 9.16
N VAL A 171 33.13 -18.89 8.99
CA VAL A 171 32.15 -19.90 8.55
C VAL A 171 32.22 -20.00 7.03
N ARG A 172 32.76 -21.12 6.53
CA ARG A 172 32.65 -21.48 5.10
C ARG A 172 31.31 -22.16 4.87
N LEU A 173 30.53 -21.63 3.93
CA LEU A 173 29.36 -22.30 3.39
C LEU A 173 29.89 -23.34 2.40
N ASP A 174 30.02 -24.59 2.84
CA ASP A 174 30.29 -25.75 1.96
C ASP A 174 29.03 -26.14 1.16
#